data_AF-A0A9X0LFT6-F1
#
_entry.id   AF-A0A9X0LFT6-F1
#
_cell.length_a   1.000
_cell.length_b   1.000
_cell.length_c   1.000
_cell.angle_alpha   90.00
_cell.angle_beta   90.00
_cell.angle_gamma   90.00
#
_symmetry.space_group_name_H-M   'P 1'
#
loop_
_entity.id
_entity.type
_entity.pdbx_description
1 polymer ?
#
loop_
_entity_poly.entity_id
_entity_poly.type
_entity_poly.pdbx_seq_one_letter_code
_entity_poly.pdbx_strand_id
1 'polypeptide(L)'
;MAADERTRYFRRLGKLRRSARRWSVLAGGFGGATVILTPYAGIGLADAVWAAAAGATTALAAWRWVDLRALAAQPAPPALDPAQAAARNRARLVAAVERLPAGAGVVAEVRRVRTRTALRGTSAAGPWERLDRAATTMAGMTDRLTGLAEPAVAEASVAEHSLRELAHQVASVERAVRLAPADARPPLAEAHEALTGQLEAGVAAYERLVVAAAGYLAEEYRPQLEHPAATRLTEATDLLHGFASALSELRPHPTPGMPR
;
A
#
# COMPACT_ATOMS: atom_id res chain seq x y z
N MET A 1 15.15 -32.97 -30.61
CA MET A 1 15.40 -31.51 -30.68
C MET A 1 14.94 -30.75 -29.43
N ALA A 2 13.67 -30.79 -29.01
CA ALA A 2 13.19 -30.05 -27.81
C ALA A 2 14.02 -30.25 -26.50
N ALA A 3 14.69 -31.40 -26.36
CA ALA A 3 15.62 -31.67 -25.26
C ALA A 3 16.87 -30.75 -25.25
N ASP A 4 17.33 -30.27 -26.41
CA ASP A 4 18.52 -29.42 -26.56
C ASP A 4 18.24 -27.91 -26.37
N GLU A 5 17.00 -27.58 -25.99
CA GLU A 5 16.54 -26.21 -25.74
C GLU A 5 16.38 -25.94 -24.24
N ARG A 6 15.93 -26.96 -23.48
CA ARG A 6 16.04 -26.97 -22.02
C ARG A 6 17.51 -26.90 -21.55
N THR A 7 18.49 -27.41 -22.30
CA THR A 7 19.93 -27.19 -22.04
C THR A 7 20.38 -25.73 -22.28
N ARG A 8 19.78 -25.03 -23.25
CA ARG A 8 20.04 -23.59 -23.48
C ARG A 8 19.39 -22.69 -22.42
N TYR A 9 18.26 -23.12 -21.85
CA TYR A 9 17.58 -22.45 -20.73
C TYR A 9 18.51 -22.30 -19.50
N PHE A 10 19.22 -23.36 -19.09
CA PHE A 10 20.21 -23.27 -17.99
C PHE A 10 21.43 -22.42 -18.34
N ARG A 11 21.90 -22.47 -19.59
CA ARG A 11 22.95 -21.55 -20.08
C ARG A 11 22.55 -20.07 -20.00
N ARG A 12 21.25 -19.74 -20.08
CA ARG A 12 20.74 -18.35 -19.97
C ARG A 12 20.51 -17.90 -18.54
N LEU A 13 20.01 -18.76 -17.65
CA LEU A 13 20.08 -18.54 -16.19
C LEU A 13 21.52 -18.21 -15.74
N GLY A 14 22.49 -18.96 -16.28
CA GLY A 14 23.92 -18.71 -16.10
C GLY A 14 24.49 -17.40 -16.68
N LYS A 15 23.72 -16.63 -17.46
CA LYS A 15 24.08 -15.26 -17.91
C LYS A 15 23.31 -14.18 -17.14
N LEU A 16 22.02 -14.38 -16.84
CA LEU A 16 21.19 -13.45 -16.05
C LEU A 16 21.75 -13.22 -14.64
N ARG A 17 22.27 -14.27 -14.01
CA ARG A 17 23.00 -14.11 -12.74
C ARG A 17 24.27 -13.22 -12.89
N ARG A 18 24.87 -13.08 -14.06
CA ARG A 18 26.05 -12.21 -14.25
C ARG A 18 25.70 -10.73 -14.30
N SER A 19 24.52 -10.35 -14.82
CA SER A 19 24.09 -8.94 -14.84
C SER A 19 23.57 -8.47 -13.48
N ALA A 20 22.84 -9.33 -12.75
CA ALA A 20 22.45 -9.07 -11.35
C ALA A 20 23.66 -8.66 -10.49
N ARG A 21 24.82 -9.30 -10.73
CA ARG A 21 26.07 -8.99 -10.03
C ARG A 21 26.72 -7.65 -10.38
N ARG A 22 26.42 -7.07 -11.55
CA ARG A 22 26.92 -5.73 -11.94
C ARG A 22 26.07 -4.62 -11.33
N TRP A 23 24.77 -4.86 -11.16
CA TRP A 23 23.86 -3.91 -10.50
C TRP A 23 24.13 -3.78 -8.99
N SER A 24 24.51 -4.88 -8.31
CA SER A 24 24.96 -4.81 -6.91
C SER A 24 26.19 -3.91 -6.73
N VAL A 25 27.09 -3.90 -7.73
CA VAL A 25 28.34 -3.10 -7.70
C VAL A 25 28.06 -1.61 -7.92
N LEU A 26 27.10 -1.25 -8.77
CA LEU A 26 26.69 0.16 -8.93
C LEU A 26 25.94 0.70 -7.70
N ALA A 27 25.10 -0.14 -7.06
CA ALA A 27 24.44 0.22 -5.81
C ALA A 27 25.45 0.45 -4.66
N GLY A 28 26.50 -0.37 -4.57
CA GLY A 28 27.60 -0.15 -3.62
C GLY A 28 28.46 1.08 -3.93
N GLY A 29 28.64 1.42 -5.21
CA GLY A 29 29.46 2.56 -5.64
C GLY A 29 28.87 3.93 -5.24
N PHE A 30 27.57 4.13 -5.40
CA PHE A 30 26.94 5.42 -5.07
C PHE A 30 26.81 5.66 -3.56
N GLY A 31 26.70 4.61 -2.74
CA GLY A 31 26.77 4.74 -1.28
C GLY A 31 28.14 5.22 -0.76
N GLY A 32 29.21 5.03 -1.54
CA GLY A 32 30.56 5.46 -1.17
C GLY A 32 30.96 6.87 -1.62
N ALA A 33 30.13 7.58 -2.39
CA ALA A 33 30.58 8.75 -3.17
C ALA A 33 29.98 10.11 -2.78
N THR A 34 28.87 10.18 -2.03
CA THR A 34 28.07 11.43 -1.93
C THR A 34 27.89 12.06 -0.54
N VAL A 35 28.57 11.60 0.52
CA VAL A 35 28.81 12.46 1.70
C VAL A 35 30.28 12.48 2.11
N ILE A 36 31.13 12.79 1.12
CA ILE A 36 32.42 13.47 1.33
C ILE A 36 32.21 14.95 1.78
N LEU A 37 30.95 15.38 1.92
CA LEU A 37 30.53 16.57 2.71
C LEU A 37 30.56 16.33 4.23
N THR A 38 31.39 15.39 4.70
CA THR A 38 31.69 15.12 6.11
C THR A 38 32.89 15.94 6.61
N PRO A 39 32.71 17.25 6.83
CA PRO A 39 33.37 17.87 7.98
C PRO A 39 32.39 18.70 8.84
N TYR A 40 32.44 18.48 10.17
CA TYR A 40 31.70 19.15 11.26
C TYR A 40 30.27 18.69 11.60
N ALA A 41 30.16 17.53 12.26
CA ALA A 41 29.35 17.26 13.47
C ALA A 41 29.52 15.79 13.89
N GLY A 42 29.31 15.45 15.17
CA GLY A 42 29.53 14.09 15.68
C GLY A 42 28.54 13.05 15.13
N ILE A 43 29.01 11.81 14.97
CA ILE A 43 28.26 10.68 14.40
C ILE A 43 27.02 10.37 15.26
N GLY A 44 25.84 10.46 14.64
CA GLY A 44 24.56 10.19 15.29
C GLY A 44 24.03 8.79 15.04
N LEU A 45 23.05 8.34 15.84
CA LEU A 45 22.33 7.08 15.62
C LEU A 45 21.70 6.97 14.21
N ALA A 46 21.40 8.11 13.58
CA ALA A 46 20.90 8.17 12.21
C ALA A 46 21.89 7.61 11.16
N ASP A 47 23.20 7.86 11.33
CA ASP A 47 24.22 7.35 10.39
C ASP A 47 24.35 5.83 10.49
N ALA A 48 24.25 5.28 11.71
CA ALA A 48 24.25 3.85 11.94
C ALA A 48 23.06 3.15 11.27
N VAL A 49 21.87 3.78 11.30
CA VAL A 49 20.66 3.28 10.61
C VAL A 49 20.84 3.28 9.09
N TRP A 50 21.38 4.35 8.50
CA TRP A 50 21.63 4.42 7.06
C TRP A 50 22.73 3.47 6.58
N ALA A 51 23.81 3.31 7.35
CA ALA A 51 24.84 2.33 7.09
C ALA A 51 24.29 0.88 7.16
N ALA A 52 23.44 0.57 8.14
CA ALA A 52 22.78 -0.72 8.25
C ALA A 52 21.83 -0.99 7.06
N ALA A 53 21.08 0.02 6.60
CA ALA A 53 20.20 -0.09 5.43
C ALA A 53 20.98 -0.32 4.13
N ALA A 54 22.09 0.41 3.92
CA ALA A 54 23.00 0.18 2.80
C ALA A 54 23.60 -1.24 2.84
N GLY A 55 24.10 -1.67 3.99
CA GLY A 55 24.63 -3.03 4.19
C GLY A 55 23.61 -4.13 3.88
N ALA A 56 22.36 -4.00 4.38
CA ALA A 56 21.29 -4.95 4.16
C ALA A 56 20.92 -5.12 2.68
N THR A 57 20.88 -4.03 1.90
CA THR A 57 20.58 -4.11 0.46
C THR A 57 21.70 -4.80 -0.33
N THR A 58 22.97 -4.57 0.01
CA THR A 58 24.08 -5.35 -0.58
C THR A 58 24.06 -6.83 -0.18
N ALA A 59 23.71 -7.16 1.06
CA ALA A 59 23.60 -8.55 1.53
C ALA A 59 22.48 -9.31 0.79
N LEU A 60 21.30 -8.68 0.62
CA LEU A 60 20.19 -9.23 -0.15
C LEU A 60 20.57 -9.45 -1.62
N ALA A 61 21.30 -8.52 -2.24
CA ALA A 61 21.76 -8.66 -3.62
C ALA A 61 22.78 -9.81 -3.78
N ALA A 62 23.67 -10.00 -2.80
CA ALA A 62 24.60 -11.13 -2.77
C ALA A 62 23.86 -12.47 -2.58
N TRP A 63 22.86 -12.53 -1.70
CA TRP A 63 22.06 -13.73 -1.46
C TRP A 63 21.20 -14.12 -2.68
N ARG A 64 20.51 -13.14 -3.28
CA ARG A 64 19.82 -13.26 -4.58
C ARG A 64 20.74 -13.74 -5.69
N TRP A 65 22.00 -13.28 -5.69
CA TRP A 65 23.00 -13.80 -6.60
C TRP A 65 23.22 -15.30 -6.33
N VAL A 66 23.58 -15.70 -5.10
CA VAL A 66 23.89 -17.09 -4.69
C VAL A 66 22.79 -18.10 -5.06
N ASP A 67 21.53 -17.76 -4.83
CA ASP A 67 20.35 -18.56 -5.16
C ASP A 67 20.29 -18.92 -6.67
N LEU A 68 20.58 -17.94 -7.54
CA LEU A 68 20.47 -18.11 -9.00
C LEU A 68 21.53 -19.03 -9.67
N ARG A 69 22.53 -19.60 -8.96
CA ARG A 69 23.36 -20.74 -9.46
C ARG A 69 22.85 -22.05 -8.90
N ALA A 70 22.33 -22.08 -7.67
CA ALA A 70 21.69 -23.28 -7.14
C ALA A 70 20.55 -23.70 -8.09
N LEU A 71 19.77 -22.73 -8.57
CA LEU A 71 18.75 -22.93 -9.61
C LEU A 71 19.34 -23.18 -11.01
N ALA A 72 20.48 -22.57 -11.38
CA ALA A 72 21.11 -22.82 -12.69
C ALA A 72 21.86 -24.16 -12.79
N ALA A 73 22.11 -24.83 -11.67
CA ALA A 73 22.74 -26.15 -11.57
C ALA A 73 21.72 -27.29 -11.47
N GLN A 74 20.44 -26.99 -11.21
CA GLN A 74 19.39 -28.00 -11.23
C GLN A 74 19.13 -28.46 -12.67
N PRO A 75 18.83 -29.77 -12.88
CA PRO A 75 18.41 -30.26 -14.18
C PRO A 75 17.10 -29.59 -14.58
N ALA A 76 16.83 -29.57 -15.88
CA ALA A 76 15.67 -28.87 -16.38
C ALA A 76 14.37 -29.38 -15.75
N PRO A 77 13.52 -28.52 -15.16
CA PRO A 77 12.21 -28.95 -14.71
C PRO A 77 11.47 -29.51 -15.94
N PRO A 78 10.74 -30.63 -15.80
CA PRO A 78 9.90 -31.13 -16.89
C PRO A 78 8.99 -30.01 -17.40
N ALA A 79 8.58 -30.10 -18.67
CA ALA A 79 7.60 -29.18 -19.23
C ALA A 79 6.26 -29.40 -18.50
N LEU A 80 6.09 -28.70 -17.38
CA LEU A 80 4.83 -28.67 -16.66
C LEU A 80 3.82 -27.95 -17.55
N ASP A 81 2.67 -28.59 -17.72
CA ASP A 81 1.47 -27.95 -18.26
C ASP A 81 1.27 -26.59 -17.56
N PRO A 82 1.10 -25.48 -18.32
CA PRO A 82 0.92 -24.14 -17.75
C PRO A 82 -0.20 -24.06 -16.70
N ALA A 83 -1.26 -24.88 -16.83
CA ALA A 83 -2.31 -24.97 -15.81
C ALA A 83 -1.77 -25.46 -14.46
N GLN A 84 -0.91 -26.49 -14.47
CA GLN A 84 -0.29 -27.04 -13.27
C GLN A 84 0.80 -26.14 -12.69
N ALA A 85 1.49 -25.36 -13.53
CA ALA A 85 2.45 -24.35 -13.07
C ALA A 85 1.74 -23.19 -12.36
N ALA A 86 0.62 -22.71 -12.92
CA ALA A 86 -0.23 -21.69 -12.29
C ALA A 86 -0.79 -22.18 -10.93
N ALA A 87 -1.31 -23.41 -10.86
CA ALA A 87 -1.81 -24.01 -9.63
C ALA A 87 -0.74 -24.09 -8.53
N ARG A 88 0.48 -24.57 -8.85
CA ARG A 88 1.60 -24.65 -7.90
C ARG A 88 2.09 -23.28 -7.43
N ASN A 89 2.08 -22.26 -8.30
CA ASN A 89 2.44 -20.90 -7.91
C ASN A 89 1.36 -20.27 -7.01
N ARG A 90 0.08 -20.49 -7.29
CA ARG A 90 -1.04 -20.07 -6.43
C ARG A 90 -0.94 -20.70 -5.04
N ALA A 91 -0.70 -22.01 -4.96
CA ALA A 91 -0.51 -22.72 -3.69
C ALA A 91 0.69 -22.20 -2.88
N ARG A 92 1.81 -21.87 -3.53
CA ARG A 92 2.98 -21.27 -2.87
C ARG A 92 2.72 -19.86 -2.36
N LEU A 93 1.92 -19.06 -3.06
CA LEU A 93 1.53 -17.73 -2.61
C LEU A 93 0.60 -17.81 -1.39
N VAL A 94 -0.39 -18.71 -1.41
CA VAL A 94 -1.27 -18.99 -0.26
C VAL A 94 -0.44 -19.41 0.96
N ALA A 95 0.41 -20.43 0.82
CA ALA A 95 1.27 -20.91 1.91
C ALA A 95 2.35 -19.91 2.39
N ALA A 96 2.65 -18.86 1.60
CA ALA A 96 3.54 -17.77 2.02
C ALA A 96 2.77 -16.68 2.78
N VAL A 97 1.52 -16.40 2.40
CA VAL A 97 0.62 -15.46 3.09
C VAL A 97 0.17 -16.02 4.45
N GLU A 98 -0.15 -17.31 4.52
CA GLU A 98 -0.52 -18.02 5.76
C GLU A 98 0.60 -18.03 6.82
N ARG A 99 1.87 -17.88 6.40
CA ARG A 99 3.04 -17.91 7.29
C ARG A 99 3.47 -16.55 7.85
N LEU A 100 2.79 -15.47 7.46
CA LEU A 100 3.10 -14.12 7.94
C LEU A 100 2.10 -13.70 9.03
N PRO A 101 2.53 -13.43 10.28
CA PRO A 101 1.64 -13.04 11.38
C PRO A 101 0.99 -11.64 11.21
N ALA A 102 1.20 -10.98 10.08
CA ALA A 102 0.48 -9.78 9.63
C ALA A 102 0.16 -9.84 8.11
N GLY A 103 0.13 -11.04 7.52
CA GLY A 103 0.16 -11.26 6.07
C GLY A 103 -0.99 -10.59 5.31
N ALA A 104 -2.21 -10.64 5.85
CA ALA A 104 -3.38 -10.00 5.26
C ALA A 104 -3.23 -8.46 5.16
N GLY A 105 -2.76 -7.81 6.22
CA GLY A 105 -2.57 -6.35 6.27
C GLY A 105 -1.49 -5.86 5.29
N VAL A 106 -0.34 -6.54 5.26
CA VAL A 106 0.76 -6.19 4.33
C VAL A 106 0.36 -6.44 2.87
N VAL A 107 -0.37 -7.52 2.58
CA VAL A 107 -0.89 -7.79 1.22
C VAL A 107 -1.96 -6.78 0.82
N ALA A 108 -2.86 -6.40 1.74
CA ALA A 108 -3.85 -5.36 1.51
C ALA A 108 -3.21 -4.01 1.21
N GLU A 109 -2.16 -3.62 1.95
CA GLU A 109 -1.46 -2.35 1.74
C GLU A 109 -0.64 -2.34 0.43
N VAL A 110 0.07 -3.43 0.12
CA VAL A 110 0.74 -3.58 -1.19
C VAL A 110 -0.28 -3.56 -2.34
N ARG A 111 -1.49 -4.12 -2.15
CA ARG A 111 -2.58 -4.02 -3.13
C ARG A 111 -3.11 -2.58 -3.24
N ARG A 112 -3.33 -1.87 -2.11
CA ARG A 112 -3.72 -0.44 -2.07
C ARG A 112 -2.71 0.44 -2.82
N VAL A 113 -1.42 0.34 -2.50
CA VAL A 113 -0.34 1.08 -3.17
C VAL A 113 -0.30 0.75 -4.67
N ARG A 114 -0.33 -0.55 -5.03
CA ARG A 114 -0.31 -0.98 -6.44
C ARG A 114 -1.51 -0.44 -7.21
N THR A 115 -2.72 -0.54 -6.67
CA THR A 115 -3.93 0.00 -7.31
C THR A 115 -3.84 1.52 -7.46
N ARG A 116 -3.41 2.25 -6.42
CA ARG A 116 -3.20 3.70 -6.51
C ARG A 116 -2.19 4.07 -7.60
N THR A 117 -1.10 3.30 -7.76
CA THR A 117 -0.16 3.50 -8.89
C THR A 117 -0.72 3.14 -10.26
N ALA A 118 -1.65 2.17 -10.35
CA ALA A 118 -2.25 1.73 -11.61
C ALA A 118 -3.38 2.65 -12.13
N LEU A 119 -3.93 3.49 -11.25
CA LEU A 119 -4.96 4.49 -11.55
C LEU A 119 -4.38 5.91 -11.68
N ARG A 120 -3.14 6.16 -11.24
CA ARG A 120 -2.47 7.47 -11.42
C ARG A 120 -2.42 7.85 -12.90
N GLY A 121 -2.85 9.09 -13.20
CA GLY A 121 -2.93 9.60 -14.56
C GLY A 121 -4.17 9.14 -15.35
N THR A 122 -5.18 8.58 -14.68
CA THR A 122 -6.51 8.27 -15.27
C THR A 122 -7.62 9.10 -14.64
N SER A 123 -8.75 9.29 -15.33
CA SER A 123 -9.94 10.00 -14.83
C SER A 123 -10.47 9.38 -13.54
N ALA A 124 -10.34 8.05 -13.40
CA ALA A 124 -10.75 7.29 -12.22
C ALA A 124 -9.94 7.61 -10.93
N ALA A 125 -8.81 8.34 -11.01
CA ALA A 125 -7.96 8.61 -9.85
C ALA A 125 -8.68 9.43 -8.75
N GLY A 126 -9.33 10.53 -9.13
CA GLY A 126 -10.05 11.40 -8.19
C GLY A 126 -11.24 10.70 -7.51
N PRO A 127 -12.15 10.06 -8.28
CA PRO A 127 -13.23 9.24 -7.73
C PRO A 127 -12.72 8.10 -6.83
N TRP A 128 -11.62 7.44 -7.17
CA TRP A 128 -11.03 6.38 -6.33
C TRP A 128 -10.56 6.90 -4.97
N GLU A 129 -9.88 8.05 -4.92
CA GLU A 129 -9.39 8.61 -3.65
C GLU A 129 -10.53 9.12 -2.75
N ARG A 130 -11.63 9.59 -3.34
CA ARG A 130 -12.88 9.89 -2.61
C ARG A 130 -13.51 8.63 -2.04
N LEU A 131 -13.70 7.60 -2.87
CA LEU A 131 -14.27 6.32 -2.46
C LEU A 131 -13.45 5.68 -1.33
N ASP A 132 -12.12 5.68 -1.44
CA ASP A 132 -11.26 5.06 -0.41
C ASP A 132 -11.33 5.79 0.94
N ARG A 133 -11.48 7.13 0.91
CA ARG A 133 -11.74 7.93 2.12
C ARG A 133 -13.11 7.61 2.71
N ALA A 134 -14.16 7.61 1.89
CA ALA A 134 -15.53 7.31 2.32
C ALA A 134 -15.64 5.90 2.91
N ALA A 135 -15.05 4.89 2.25
CA ALA A 135 -15.03 3.50 2.73
C ALA A 135 -14.25 3.35 4.04
N THR A 136 -13.12 4.06 4.20
CA THR A 136 -12.38 4.07 5.46
C THR A 136 -13.20 4.70 6.59
N THR A 137 -13.98 5.75 6.31
CA THR A 137 -14.93 6.34 7.27
C THR A 137 -16.05 5.36 7.62
N MET A 138 -16.63 4.67 6.63
CA MET A 138 -17.67 3.66 6.86
C MET A 138 -17.18 2.52 7.74
N ALA A 139 -16.00 1.97 7.45
CA ALA A 139 -15.39 0.90 8.22
C ALA A 139 -15.12 1.30 9.69
N GLY A 140 -14.78 2.57 9.95
CA GLY A 140 -14.65 3.12 11.31
C GLY A 140 -15.97 3.31 12.08
N MET A 141 -17.11 3.09 11.41
CA MET A 141 -18.46 3.16 11.96
C MET A 141 -19.15 1.79 12.02
N THR A 142 -18.73 0.81 11.22
CA THR A 142 -19.34 -0.53 11.08
C THR A 142 -19.69 -1.18 12.42
N ASP A 143 -18.74 -1.27 13.37
CA ASP A 143 -18.95 -1.93 14.66
C ASP A 143 -20.01 -1.25 15.55
N ARG A 144 -20.40 -0.01 15.23
CA ARG A 144 -21.44 0.78 15.92
C ARG A 144 -22.78 0.79 15.17
N LEU A 145 -22.80 0.41 13.89
CA LEU A 145 -23.98 0.39 13.02
C LEU A 145 -24.75 -0.92 13.19
N THR A 146 -25.25 -1.17 14.40
CA THR A 146 -25.97 -2.40 14.77
C THR A 146 -27.49 -2.30 14.55
N GLY A 147 -28.18 -3.43 14.51
CA GLY A 147 -29.64 -3.47 14.47
C GLY A 147 -30.20 -3.06 13.10
N LEU A 148 -31.03 -2.01 13.05
CA LEU A 148 -31.67 -1.58 11.80
C LEU A 148 -30.67 -1.09 10.72
N ALA A 149 -29.46 -0.71 11.12
CA ALA A 149 -28.40 -0.28 10.20
C ALA A 149 -27.56 -1.45 9.62
N GLU A 150 -27.64 -2.64 10.20
CA GLU A 150 -26.79 -3.79 9.83
C GLU A 150 -26.94 -4.21 8.34
N PRO A 151 -28.17 -4.27 7.75
CA PRO A 151 -28.33 -4.54 6.32
C PRO A 151 -27.72 -3.45 5.42
N ALA A 152 -27.72 -2.19 5.87
CA ALA A 152 -27.15 -1.07 5.12
C ALA A 152 -25.62 -1.13 5.07
N VAL A 153 -24.97 -1.70 6.09
CA VAL A 153 -23.51 -1.99 6.07
C VAL A 153 -23.18 -3.06 5.03
N ALA A 154 -23.98 -4.13 4.95
CA ALA A 154 -23.80 -5.18 3.95
C ALA A 154 -23.94 -4.62 2.52
N GLU A 155 -25.01 -3.85 2.26
CA GLU A 155 -25.23 -3.21 0.96
C GLU A 155 -24.14 -2.19 0.62
N ALA A 156 -23.64 -1.42 1.61
CA ALA A 156 -22.50 -0.53 1.42
C ALA A 156 -21.25 -1.29 0.98
N SER A 157 -20.97 -2.48 1.52
CA SER A 157 -19.80 -3.28 1.10
C SER A 157 -19.91 -3.77 -0.35
N VAL A 158 -21.12 -4.13 -0.80
CA VAL A 158 -21.40 -4.53 -2.19
C VAL A 158 -21.27 -3.34 -3.14
N ALA A 159 -21.79 -2.17 -2.75
CA ALA A 159 -21.66 -0.92 -3.49
C ALA A 159 -20.19 -0.48 -3.61
N GLU A 160 -19.41 -0.54 -2.53
CA GLU A 160 -17.98 -0.23 -2.55
C GLU A 160 -17.23 -1.15 -3.53
N HIS A 161 -17.46 -2.46 -3.46
CA HIS A 161 -16.81 -3.41 -4.35
C HIS A 161 -17.13 -3.12 -5.83
N SER A 162 -18.41 -2.88 -6.13
CA SER A 162 -18.90 -2.55 -7.47
C SER A 162 -18.28 -1.26 -8.03
N LEU A 163 -18.16 -0.22 -7.20
CA LEU A 163 -17.52 1.05 -7.59
C LEU A 163 -16.00 0.90 -7.80
N ARG A 164 -15.32 0.05 -7.02
CA ARG A 164 -13.89 -0.25 -7.22
C ARG A 164 -13.64 -1.00 -8.54
N GLU A 165 -14.49 -1.95 -8.91
CA GLU A 165 -14.41 -2.62 -10.21
C GLU A 165 -14.74 -1.68 -11.37
N LEU A 166 -15.75 -0.81 -11.23
CA LEU A 166 -16.06 0.23 -12.23
C LEU A 166 -14.88 1.19 -12.46
N ALA A 167 -14.17 1.61 -11.40
CA ALA A 167 -12.96 2.42 -11.52
C ALA A 167 -11.83 1.69 -12.29
N HIS A 168 -11.69 0.38 -12.10
CA HIS A 168 -10.76 -0.44 -12.88
C HIS A 168 -11.18 -0.58 -14.35
N GLN A 169 -12.49 -0.64 -14.64
CA GLN A 169 -13.02 -0.64 -15.99
C GLN A 169 -12.77 0.70 -16.70
N VAL A 170 -13.11 1.84 -16.08
CA VAL A 170 -12.83 3.20 -16.60
C VAL A 170 -11.36 3.35 -16.98
N ALA A 171 -10.44 3.05 -16.06
CA ALA A 171 -9.00 3.17 -16.31
C ALA A 171 -8.50 2.22 -17.42
N SER A 172 -9.20 1.10 -17.65
CA SER A 172 -8.85 0.15 -18.72
C SER A 172 -9.37 0.61 -20.09
N VAL A 173 -10.60 1.14 -20.15
CA VAL A 173 -11.15 1.76 -21.37
C VAL A 173 -10.34 3.00 -21.76
N GLU A 174 -9.95 3.86 -20.82
CA GLU A 174 -9.12 5.04 -21.09
C GLU A 174 -7.73 4.66 -21.66
N ARG A 175 -7.13 3.56 -21.17
CA ARG A 175 -5.90 3.01 -21.77
C ARG A 175 -6.15 2.45 -23.17
N ALA A 176 -7.31 1.84 -23.43
CA ALA A 176 -7.69 1.37 -24.76
C ALA A 176 -7.91 2.54 -25.74
N VAL A 177 -8.60 3.62 -25.35
CA VAL A 177 -8.79 4.84 -26.16
C VAL A 177 -7.45 5.42 -26.62
N ARG A 178 -6.45 5.50 -25.72
CA ARG A 178 -5.10 5.97 -26.06
C ARG A 178 -4.36 5.09 -27.08
N LEU A 179 -4.70 3.80 -27.18
CA LEU A 179 -4.08 2.83 -28.08
C LEU A 179 -4.88 2.59 -29.37
N ALA A 180 -6.17 2.98 -29.40
CA ALA A 180 -7.07 2.70 -30.51
C ALA A 180 -6.66 3.42 -31.81
N PRO A 181 -6.91 2.82 -33.00
CA PRO A 181 -6.81 3.51 -34.29
C PRO A 181 -7.91 4.59 -34.40
N ALA A 182 -7.70 5.57 -35.28
CA ALA A 182 -8.57 6.75 -35.40
C ALA A 182 -10.06 6.39 -35.52
N ASP A 183 -10.38 5.40 -36.35
CA ASP A 183 -11.75 4.99 -36.67
C ASP A 183 -12.50 4.36 -35.47
N ALA A 184 -11.76 3.76 -34.53
CA ALA A 184 -12.32 3.13 -33.33
C ALA A 184 -12.29 4.03 -32.09
N ARG A 185 -11.67 5.22 -32.16
CA ARG A 185 -11.57 6.16 -31.02
C ARG A 185 -12.92 6.76 -30.60
N PRO A 186 -13.77 7.29 -31.49
CA PRO A 186 -15.01 7.96 -31.09
C PRO A 186 -15.92 7.11 -30.19
N PRO A 187 -16.34 5.86 -30.56
CA PRO A 187 -17.24 5.07 -29.72
C PRO A 187 -16.58 4.62 -28.40
N LEU A 188 -15.25 4.47 -28.35
CA LEU A 188 -14.54 4.15 -27.11
C LEU A 188 -14.41 5.38 -26.19
N ALA A 189 -14.34 6.60 -26.75
CA ALA A 189 -14.31 7.85 -25.99
C ALA A 189 -15.69 8.13 -25.36
N GLU A 190 -16.77 7.98 -26.12
CA GLU A 190 -18.16 8.08 -25.61
C GLU A 190 -18.40 7.08 -24.46
N ALA A 191 -17.96 5.82 -24.63
CA ALA A 191 -18.06 4.81 -23.58
C ALA A 191 -17.20 5.15 -22.34
N HIS A 192 -16.01 5.74 -22.51
CA HIS A 192 -15.16 6.19 -21.41
C HIS A 192 -15.80 7.35 -20.63
N GLU A 193 -16.41 8.31 -21.32
CA GLU A 193 -17.14 9.43 -20.71
C GLU A 193 -18.34 8.93 -19.90
N ALA A 194 -19.18 8.08 -20.49
CA ALA A 194 -20.34 7.50 -19.81
C ALA A 194 -19.96 6.70 -18.55
N LEU A 195 -18.92 5.84 -18.62
CA LEU A 195 -18.43 5.08 -17.47
C LEU A 195 -17.80 5.99 -16.40
N THR A 196 -17.14 7.08 -16.80
CA THR A 196 -16.58 8.07 -15.86
C THR A 196 -17.72 8.80 -15.11
N GLY A 197 -18.76 9.24 -15.81
CA GLY A 197 -19.94 9.86 -15.21
C GLY A 197 -20.69 8.93 -14.24
N GLN A 198 -20.85 7.65 -14.62
CA GLN A 198 -21.42 6.62 -13.73
C GLN A 198 -20.59 6.44 -12.45
N LEU A 199 -19.25 6.40 -12.57
CA LEU A 199 -18.36 6.28 -11.43
C LEU A 199 -18.47 7.48 -10.50
N GLU A 200 -18.51 8.71 -11.03
CA GLU A 200 -18.63 9.93 -10.23
C GLU A 200 -19.97 10.01 -9.50
N ALA A 201 -21.08 9.71 -10.19
CA ALA A 201 -22.42 9.69 -9.59
C ALA A 201 -22.54 8.61 -8.50
N GLY A 202 -21.97 7.43 -8.75
CA GLY A 202 -21.94 6.31 -7.80
C GLY A 202 -21.10 6.59 -6.55
N VAL A 203 -19.91 7.16 -6.71
CA VAL A 203 -19.08 7.60 -5.57
C VAL A 203 -19.79 8.70 -4.77
N ALA A 204 -20.41 9.67 -5.42
CA ALA A 204 -21.19 10.70 -4.72
C ALA A 204 -22.42 10.14 -3.98
N ALA A 205 -23.05 9.07 -4.50
CA ALA A 205 -24.12 8.36 -3.79
C ALA A 205 -23.59 7.61 -2.55
N TYR A 206 -22.44 6.96 -2.68
CA TYR A 206 -21.77 6.30 -1.55
C TYR A 206 -21.33 7.31 -0.47
N GLU A 207 -20.79 8.47 -0.85
CA GLU A 207 -20.49 9.56 0.09
C GLU A 207 -21.74 10.02 0.87
N ARG A 208 -22.90 10.14 0.20
CA ARG A 208 -24.18 10.46 0.88
C ARG A 208 -24.63 9.34 1.83
N LEU A 209 -24.43 8.07 1.48
CA LEU A 209 -24.73 6.94 2.36
C LEU A 209 -23.86 6.96 3.63
N VAL A 210 -22.57 7.28 3.51
CA VAL A 210 -21.66 7.43 4.65
C VAL A 210 -22.10 8.60 5.56
N VAL A 211 -22.50 9.73 4.97
CA VAL A 211 -23.04 10.87 5.75
C VAL A 211 -24.34 10.50 6.47
N ALA A 212 -25.24 9.76 5.82
CA ALA A 212 -26.48 9.28 6.44
C ALA A 212 -26.20 8.31 7.61
N ALA A 213 -25.25 7.38 7.44
CA ALA A 213 -24.82 6.47 8.50
C ALA A 213 -24.18 7.21 9.69
N ALA A 214 -23.36 8.23 9.43
CA ALA A 214 -22.81 9.10 10.47
C ALA A 214 -23.90 9.90 11.21
N GLY A 215 -24.91 10.40 10.49
CA GLY A 215 -26.08 11.07 11.07
C GLY A 215 -26.93 10.14 11.95
N TYR A 216 -27.14 8.89 11.51
CA TYR A 216 -27.83 7.88 12.32
C TYR A 216 -27.08 7.61 13.64
N LEU A 217 -25.76 7.41 13.59
CA LEU A 217 -24.96 7.26 14.82
C LEU A 217 -25.00 8.53 15.69
N ALA A 218 -24.97 9.72 15.09
CA ALA A 218 -25.02 10.97 15.85
C ALA A 218 -26.31 11.09 16.66
N GLU A 219 -27.46 10.72 16.10
CA GLU A 219 -28.74 10.72 16.83
C GLU A 219 -28.87 9.53 17.81
N GLU A 220 -28.32 8.35 17.49
CA GLU A 220 -28.30 7.19 18.41
C GLU A 220 -27.43 7.44 19.66
N TYR A 221 -26.35 8.21 19.52
CA TYR A 221 -25.46 8.60 20.64
C TYR A 221 -25.85 9.92 21.33
N ARG A 222 -26.74 10.71 20.73
CA ARG A 222 -27.28 11.95 21.30
C ARG A 222 -27.93 11.75 22.69
N PRO A 223 -28.79 10.73 22.93
CA PRO A 223 -29.40 10.54 24.25
C PRO A 223 -28.42 10.14 25.37
N GLN A 224 -27.22 9.64 25.07
CA GLN A 224 -26.18 9.37 26.08
C GLN A 224 -25.14 10.49 26.21
N LEU A 225 -25.15 11.51 25.33
CA LEU A 225 -24.22 12.65 25.37
C LEU A 225 -24.65 13.78 26.31
N GLU A 226 -25.92 13.83 26.74
CA GLU A 226 -26.37 14.67 27.86
C GLU A 226 -25.97 14.09 29.25
N HIS A 227 -25.09 13.09 29.29
CA HIS A 227 -24.64 12.40 30.50
C HIS A 227 -23.14 12.62 30.79
N PRO A 228 -22.67 12.38 32.04
CA PRO A 228 -21.37 12.83 32.57
C PRO A 228 -20.09 12.33 31.88
N ALA A 229 -20.19 11.59 30.76
CA ALA A 229 -19.03 11.23 29.95
C ALA A 229 -18.32 12.46 29.37
N ALA A 230 -19.07 13.48 28.93
CA ALA A 230 -18.49 14.73 28.42
C ALA A 230 -17.70 15.47 29.51
N THR A 231 -18.27 15.59 30.72
CA THR A 231 -17.61 16.19 31.89
C THR A 231 -16.32 15.44 32.24
N ARG A 232 -16.37 14.11 32.33
CA ARG A 232 -15.18 13.27 32.61
C ARG A 232 -14.10 13.39 31.54
N LEU A 233 -14.47 13.59 30.27
CA LEU A 233 -13.50 13.76 29.19
C LEU A 233 -12.78 15.11 29.30
N THR A 234 -13.50 16.17 29.67
CA THR A 234 -12.94 17.48 29.98
C THR A 234 -12.00 17.39 31.18
N GLU A 235 -12.45 16.81 32.30
CA GLU A 235 -11.63 16.57 33.51
C GLU A 235 -10.35 15.77 33.20
N ALA A 236 -10.45 14.71 32.39
CA ALA A 236 -9.30 13.92 31.97
C ALA A 236 -8.33 14.72 31.08
N THR A 237 -8.84 15.62 30.24
CA THR A 237 -8.02 16.51 29.39
C THR A 237 -7.31 17.57 30.24
N ASP A 238 -8.00 18.14 31.22
CA ASP A 238 -7.42 19.11 32.17
C ASP A 238 -6.32 18.46 33.03
N LEU A 239 -6.55 17.22 33.50
CA LEU A 239 -5.52 16.43 34.20
C LEU A 239 -4.30 16.16 33.32
N LEU A 240 -4.48 15.77 32.05
CA LEU A 240 -3.39 15.58 31.10
C LEU A 240 -2.62 16.89 30.82
N HIS A 241 -3.32 18.02 30.75
CA HIS A 241 -2.70 19.33 30.59
C HIS A 241 -1.89 19.74 31.83
N GLY A 242 -2.41 19.46 33.03
CA GLY A 242 -1.68 19.61 34.30
C GLY A 242 -0.40 18.76 34.37
N PHE A 243 -0.47 17.48 33.99
CA PHE A 243 0.72 16.61 33.90
C PHE A 243 1.75 17.11 32.88
N ALA A 244 1.32 17.55 31.70
CA ALA A 244 2.21 18.11 30.69
C ALA A 244 2.91 19.39 31.19
N SER A 245 2.18 20.24 31.93
CA SER A 245 2.71 21.47 32.52
C SER A 245 3.76 21.16 33.60
N ALA A 246 3.45 20.27 34.55
CA ALA A 246 4.38 19.83 35.59
C ALA A 246 5.66 19.16 35.01
N LEU A 247 5.53 18.36 33.95
CA LEU A 247 6.69 17.79 33.24
C LEU A 247 7.53 18.85 32.53
N SER A 248 6.93 19.97 32.10
CA SER A 248 7.64 21.08 31.49
C SER A 248 8.43 21.92 32.50
N GLU A 249 7.91 22.07 33.73
CA GLU A 249 8.59 22.74 34.85
C GLU A 249 9.75 21.90 35.41
N LEU A 250 9.63 20.57 35.40
CA LEU A 250 10.70 19.64 35.78
C LEU A 250 11.85 19.56 34.76
N ARG A 251 11.74 20.24 33.60
CA ARG A 251 12.81 20.29 32.60
C ARG A 251 13.95 21.18 33.12
N PRO A 252 15.15 20.64 33.41
CA PRO A 252 16.23 21.45 33.96
C PRO A 252 16.64 22.54 32.98
N HIS A 253 16.53 23.80 33.41
CA HIS A 253 17.10 24.93 32.67
C HIS A 253 18.63 24.79 32.64
N PRO A 254 19.28 25.04 31.49
CA PRO A 254 20.74 25.05 31.43
C PRO A 254 21.26 26.12 32.38
N THR A 255 22.03 25.69 33.39
CA THR A 255 22.61 26.59 34.38
C THR A 255 23.50 27.61 33.67
N PRO A 256 23.24 28.92 33.74
CA PRO A 256 24.09 29.91 33.10
C PRO A 256 25.49 29.81 33.72
N GLY A 257 26.50 29.65 32.87
CA GLY A 257 27.82 29.20 33.29
C GLY A 257 28.49 30.12 34.31
N MET A 258 29.15 29.53 35.30
CA MET A 258 30.05 30.28 36.18
C MET A 258 31.17 30.95 35.36
N PRO A 259 31.45 32.24 35.57
CA PRO A 259 32.69 32.84 35.09
C PRO A 259 33.89 32.21 35.81
N ARG A 260 35.04 32.22 35.12
CA ARG A 260 36.34 31.76 35.65
C ARG A 260 36.98 32.77 36.59
#